data_AF-A0A2M7NHB4-F1
#
_entry.id   AF-A0A2M7NHB4-F1
#
_cell.length_a   1.000
_cell.length_b   1.000
_cell.length_c   1.000
_cell.angle_alpha   90.00
_cell.angle_beta   90.00
_cell.angle_gamma   90.00
#
_symmetry.space_group_name_H-M   'P 1'
#
loop_
_entity.id
_entity.type
_entity.pdbx_description
1 polymer ?
#
loop_
_entity_poly.entity_id
_entity_poly.type
_entity_poly.pdbx_seq_one_letter_code
_entity_poly.pdbx_strand_id
1 'polypeptide(L)' 'MINEHRLNTTTHSDFLNQERIDPITGEKIEEGHTIVICAACKSAFFIESWEYLGNEHCNQDETLSEIPIAKSL' A
#
# COMPACT_ATOMS: atom_id res chain seq x y z
N MET A 1 9.94 -9.01 5.49
CA MET A 1 10.18 -9.02 4.01
C MET A 1 9.28 -7.96 3.40
N ILE A 2 9.87 -7.04 2.64
CA ILE A 2 9.13 -5.93 2.01
C ILE A 2 8.62 -6.41 0.66
N ASN A 3 7.31 -6.28 0.44
CA ASN A 3 6.59 -6.64 -0.77
C ASN A 3 6.04 -5.35 -1.38
N GLU A 4 6.66 -4.93 -2.48
CA GLU A 4 6.31 -3.72 -3.21
C GLU A 4 5.29 -4.02 -4.30
N HIS A 5 4.34 -3.10 -4.48
CA HIS A 5 3.31 -3.18 -5.50
C HIS A 5 3.35 -1.94 -6.37
N ARG A 6 3.64 -2.13 -7.65
CA ARG A 6 3.48 -1.06 -8.64
C ARG A 6 2.05 -1.02 -9.13
N LEU A 7 1.35 0.07 -8.83
CA LEU A 7 -0.06 0.22 -9.13
C LEU A 7 -0.30 0.37 -10.63
N ASN A 8 -1.34 -0.32 -11.10
CA ASN A 8 -1.76 -0.36 -12.48
C ASN A 8 -3.28 -0.57 -12.50
N THR A 9 -3.98 0.21 -13.31
CA THR A 9 -5.44 0.17 -13.41
C THR A 9 -6.00 -1.18 -13.84
N THR A 10 -5.24 -1.97 -14.59
CA THR A 10 -5.68 -3.29 -15.10
C THR A 10 -5.76 -4.35 -14.00
N THR A 11 -4.84 -4.33 -13.04
CA THR A 11 -4.73 -5.36 -12.00
C THR A 11 -5.15 -4.87 -10.61
N HIS A 12 -5.19 -3.55 -10.40
CA HIS A 12 -5.38 -2.93 -9.10
C HIS A 12 -6.56 -1.95 -9.07
N SER A 13 -7.54 -2.10 -9.98
CA SER A 13 -8.71 -1.21 -10.08
C SER A 13 -9.48 -1.07 -8.76
N ASP A 14 -9.75 -2.18 -8.07
CA ASP A 14 -10.49 -2.17 -6.80
C ASP A 14 -9.75 -1.42 -5.69
N PHE A 15 -8.42 -1.47 -5.71
CA PHE A 15 -7.59 -0.73 -4.77
C PHE A 15 -7.58 0.76 -5.10
N LEU A 16 -7.38 1.12 -6.37
CA LEU A 16 -7.37 2.51 -6.82
C LEU A 16 -8.73 3.21 -6.59
N ASN A 17 -9.83 2.47 -6.74
CA ASN A 17 -11.19 2.95 -6.47
C ASN A 17 -11.46 3.22 -4.97
N GLN A 18 -10.61 2.75 -4.05
CA GLN A 18 -10.72 3.09 -2.62
C GLN A 18 -10.18 4.49 -2.30
N GLU A 19 -9.54 5.16 -3.28
CA GLU A 19 -9.01 6.52 -3.15
C GLU A 19 -8.13 6.70 -1.89
N ARG A 20 -7.30 5.69 -1.62
CA ARG A 20 -6.44 5.67 -0.44
C ARG A 20 -5.43 6.80 -0.47
N ILE A 21 -5.06 7.25 0.73
CA ILE A 21 -4.11 8.33 0.96
C ILE A 21 -2.92 7.74 1.71
N ASP A 22 -1.71 8.15 1.32
CA ASP A 22 -0.51 7.85 2.07
C ASP A 22 -0.52 8.62 3.41
N PRO A 23 -0.48 7.93 4.57
CA PRO A 23 -0.64 8.59 5.88
C PRO A 23 0.49 9.54 6.28
N ILE A 24 1.63 9.51 5.58
CA ILE A 24 2.82 10.29 5.93
C ILE A 24 2.86 11.60 5.15
N THR A 25 2.61 11.53 3.85
CA THR A 25 2.62 12.68 2.92
C THR A 25 1.25 13.37 2.85
N GLY A 26 0.17 12.64 3.08
CA GLY A 26 -1.19 13.11 2.84
C GLY A 26 -1.57 13.14 1.36
N GLU A 27 -0.74 12.59 0.47
CA GLU A 27 -0.99 12.53 -0.95
C GLU A 27 -1.84 11.30 -1.33
N LYS A 28 -2.64 11.45 -2.39
CA LYS A 28 -3.47 10.37 -2.91
C LYS A 28 -2.59 9.32 -3.57
N ILE A 29 -2.91 8.05 -3.32
CA ILE A 29 -2.26 6.92 -3.97
C ILE A 29 -2.97 6.67 -5.30
N GLU A 30 -2.24 6.81 -6.40
CA GLU A 30 -2.76 6.74 -7.76
C GLU A 30 -2.00 5.71 -8.62
N GLU A 31 -2.45 5.51 -9.85
CA GLU A 31 -1.78 4.62 -10.80
C GLU A 31 -0.33 5.04 -11.04
N GLY A 32 0.55 4.05 -11.22
CA GLY A 32 1.97 4.28 -11.50
C GLY A 32 2.84 4.43 -10.25
N HIS A 33 2.24 4.73 -9.10
CA HIS A 33 2.94 4.75 -7.81
C HIS A 33 3.34 3.33 -7.37
N THR A 34 4.45 3.26 -6.63
CA THR A 34 4.91 2.05 -5.95
C THR A 34 4.57 2.16 -4.47
N ILE A 35 3.86 1.16 -3.96
CA ILE A 35 3.38 1.17 -2.58
C ILE A 35 3.74 -0.12 -1.86
N VAL A 36 3.64 -0.08 -0.54
CA VAL A 36 3.57 -1.26 0.32
C VAL A 36 2.27 -1.22 1.12
N ILE A 37 1.81 -2.38 1.57
CA ILE A 37 0.63 -2.48 2.44
C ILE A 37 1.06 -3.13 3.75
N CYS A 38 0.89 -2.44 4.87
CA CYS A 38 1.22 -2.99 6.19
C CYS A 38 0.40 -4.26 6.48
N ALA A 39 1.07 -5.34 6.88
CA ALA A 39 0.41 -6.61 7.16
C ALA A 39 -0.55 -6.53 8.36
N ALA A 40 -0.26 -5.67 9.35
CA ALA A 40 -1.04 -5.52 10.57
C ALA A 40 -2.33 -4.70 10.35
N CYS A 41 -2.22 -3.45 9.89
CA CYS A 41 -3.35 -2.52 9.81
C CYS A 41 -3.95 -2.37 8.42
N LYS A 42 -3.33 -2.95 7.39
CA LYS A 42 -3.74 -2.86 5.97
C LYS A 42 -3.68 -1.44 5.40
N SER A 43 -3.09 -0.47 6.09
CA SER A 43 -2.78 0.85 5.53
C SER A 43 -1.78 0.71 4.38
N ALA A 44 -1.96 1.52 3.35
CA ALA A 44 -1.07 1.60 2.21
C ALA A 44 -0.15 2.81 2.36
N PHE A 45 1.12 2.64 2.01
CA PHE A 45 2.14 3.67 2.06
C PHE A 45 2.89 3.69 0.75
N PHE A 46 3.35 4.85 0.30
CA PHE A 46 4.42 4.90 -0.68
C PHE A 46 5.65 4.16 -0.15
N ILE A 47 6.43 3.59 -1.06
CA ILE A 47 7.67 2.91 -0.67
C ILE A 47 8.61 3.89 0.05
N GLU A 48 8.67 5.13 -0.40
CA GLU A 48 9.47 6.20 0.21
C GLU A 48 8.98 6.55 1.63
N SER A 49 7.65 6.55 1.84
CA SER A 49 7.06 6.75 3.17
C SER A 49 7.39 5.61 4.13
N TRP A 50 7.41 4.36 3.63
CA TRP A 50 7.78 3.20 4.42
C TRP A 50 9.26 3.22 4.81
N GLU A 51 10.14 3.56 3.86
CA GLU A 51 11.56 3.73 4.11
C GLU A 51 11.84 4.86 5.10
N TYR A 52 11.09 5.97 5.00
CA TYR A 52 11.18 7.08 5.96
C TYR A 52 10.83 6.65 7.39
N LEU A 53 9.90 5.72 7.56
CA LEU A 53 9.56 5.12 8.87
C LEU A 53 10.60 4.11 9.36
N GLY A 54 11.69 3.87 8.63
CA GLY A 54 12.69 2.86 8.97
C GLY A 54 12.25 1.43 8.63
N ASN A 55 11.35 1.28 7.67
CA ASN A 55 10.75 0.01 7.26
C ASN A 55 9.91 -0.69 8.35
N GLU A 56 9.38 0.08 9.30
CA GLU A 56 8.57 -0.45 10.40
C GLU A 56 7.28 0.37 10.56
N HIS A 57 6.17 -0.34 10.77
CA HIS A 57 4.91 0.26 11.20
C HIS A 57 4.12 -0.76 12.03
N CYS A 58 3.35 -0.30 13.01
CA CYS A 58 2.65 -1.18 13.95
C CYS A 58 3.58 -2.14 14.72
N ASN A 59 4.84 -1.74 14.99
CA ASN A 59 5.87 -2.57 15.64
C ASN A 59 6.22 -3.85 14.85
N GLN A 60 6.16 -3.79 13.52
CA GLN A 60 6.54 -4.89 12.63
C GLN A 60 7.01 -4.36 11.27
N ASP A 61 7.75 -5.18 10.54
CA ASP A 61 8.32 -4.88 9.21
C ASP A 61 7.63 -5.64 8.06
N GLU A 62 6.60 -6.44 8.36
CA GLU A 62 5.92 -7.25 7.35
C GLU A 62 4.93 -6.42 6.52
N THR A 63 4.88 -6.75 5.23
CA THR A 63 4.00 -6.13 4.25
C THR A 63 3.30 -7.22 3.45
N LEU A 64 2.10 -6.95 2.96
CA LEU A 64 1.34 -7.95 2.22
C LEU A 64 1.98 -8.26 0.87
N SER A 65 2.11 -9.55 0.58
CA SER A 65 2.61 -10.06 -0.70
C SER A 65 1.64 -9.83 -1.86
N GLU A 66 0.36 -9.57 -1.58
CA GLU A 66 -0.69 -9.37 -2.57
C GLU A 66 -1.63 -8.23 -2.12
N ILE A 67 -2.10 -7.42 -3.06
CA ILE A 67 -3.13 -6.42 -2.78
C ILE A 67 -4.47 -7.13 -2.58
N PRO A 68 -5.16 -6.94 -1.43
CA PRO A 68 -6.46 -7.55 -1.20
C PRO A 68 -7.48 -7.10 -2.24
N ILE A 69 -7.99 -8.06 -3.02
CA ILE A 69 -9.11 -7.83 -3.93
C ILE A 69 -10.39 -7.87 -3.09
N ALA A 70 -11.29 -6.91 -3.29
CA ALA A 70 -12.61 -6.97 -2.67
C ALA A 70 -13.31 -8.22 -3.24
N LYS A 71 -13.48 -9.26 -2.41
CA LYS A 71 -14.34 -10.38 -2.80
C LYS A 71 -15.76 -9.83 -2.93
N SER A 72 -16.31 -9.85 -4.14
CA SER A 72 -17.76 -9.72 -4.32
C SER A 72 -18.44 -10.78 -3.46
N LEU A 73 -19.16 -10.32 -2.45
CA LEU A 73 -20.11 -11.12 -1.67
C LEU A 73 -21.40 -11.29 -2.48
#